data_AF-A0A8R1EBT4-F1
#
_entry.id   AF-A0A8R1EBT4-F1
#
_cell.length_a   1.000
_cell.length_b   1.000
_cell.length_c   1.000
_cell.angle_alpha   90.00
_cell.angle_beta   90.00
_cell.angle_gamma   90.00
#
_symmetry.space_group_name_H-M   'P 1'
#
loop_
_entity.id
_entity.type
_entity.pdbx_description
1 polymer ?
#
loop_
_entity_poly.entity_id
_entity_poly.type
_entity_poly.pdbx_seq_one_letter_code
_entity_poly.pdbx_strand_id
1 'polypeptide(L)'
;MAPTSEKPLLFQPTRLLVFVIALIGGMSDCCLCSVRSVICAINMPNRRDQAFSVSKFYQSIGTCVVFFISPFLNIYYYTIGIPILCVIASFCFFFETRRIKRMEKTMTNMELDQAEQRKKSSKYETLDEEF
;
A
#
# COMPACT_ATOMS: atom_id res chain seq x y z
N MET A 1 -15.46 -38.26 12.37
CA MET A 1 -15.66 -37.02 13.15
C MET A 1 -15.49 -35.86 12.19
N ALA A 2 -16.58 -35.36 11.62
CA ALA A 2 -16.55 -34.20 10.73
C ALA A 2 -16.61 -32.94 11.61
N PRO A 3 -15.59 -32.06 11.60
CA PRO A 3 -15.65 -30.85 12.39
C PRO A 3 -16.63 -29.90 11.72
N THR A 4 -17.55 -29.32 12.50
CA THR A 4 -18.57 -28.33 12.07
C THR A 4 -19.92 -28.92 11.63
N SER A 5 -20.55 -29.68 12.53
CA SER A 5 -22.01 -29.87 12.53
C SER A 5 -22.63 -28.97 13.61
N GLU A 6 -22.41 -27.66 13.51
CA GLU A 6 -23.14 -26.69 14.33
C GLU A 6 -23.78 -25.65 13.42
N LYS A 7 -25.02 -25.27 13.78
CA LYS A 7 -25.90 -24.39 13.00
C LYS A 7 -25.17 -23.08 12.66
N PRO A 8 -25.22 -22.60 11.40
CA PRO A 8 -24.66 -21.30 11.05
C PRO A 8 -25.40 -20.21 11.83
N LEU A 9 -24.67 -19.45 12.65
CA LEU A 9 -25.28 -18.47 13.55
C LEU A 9 -25.78 -17.20 12.82
N LEU A 10 -25.52 -17.04 11.51
CA LEU A 10 -26.12 -15.91 10.75
C LEU A 10 -26.17 -16.05 9.21
N PHE A 11 -25.31 -16.83 8.53
CA PHE A 11 -25.42 -17.03 7.08
C PHE A 11 -25.06 -18.47 6.68
N GLN A 12 -25.91 -19.11 5.88
CA GLN A 12 -25.44 -20.24 5.07
C GLN A 12 -24.37 -19.71 4.11
N PRO A 13 -23.17 -20.33 4.05
CA PRO A 13 -22.17 -19.95 3.06
C PRO A 13 -22.67 -20.33 1.66
N THR A 14 -23.44 -19.44 1.05
CA THR A 14 -23.84 -19.56 -0.35
C THR A 14 -22.62 -19.31 -1.22
N ARG A 15 -22.41 -20.11 -2.27
CA ARG A 15 -21.30 -19.95 -3.23
C ARG A 15 -21.16 -18.51 -3.76
N LEU A 16 -22.28 -17.80 -3.91
CA LEU A 16 -22.31 -16.39 -4.27
C LEU A 16 -21.64 -15.48 -3.25
N LEU A 17 -21.85 -15.69 -1.95
CA LEU A 17 -21.20 -14.88 -0.92
C LEU A 17 -19.69 -15.05 -0.98
N VAL A 18 -19.20 -16.30 -1.04
CA VAL A 18 -17.77 -16.60 -1.17
C VAL A 18 -17.17 -15.95 -2.42
N PHE A 19 -17.92 -15.96 -3.53
CA PHE A 19 -17.48 -15.29 -4.75
C PHE A 19 -17.42 -13.78 -4.59
N VAL A 20 -18.40 -13.15 -3.94
CA VAL A 20 -18.42 -11.70 -3.70
C VAL A 20 -17.28 -11.27 -2.78
N ILE A 21 -17.02 -11.97 -1.67
CA ILE A 21 -15.86 -11.65 -0.80
C ILE A 21 -14.53 -11.91 -1.52
N ALA A 22 -14.42 -12.97 -2.33
CA ALA A 22 -13.22 -13.20 -3.12
C ALA A 22 -13.00 -12.10 -4.17
N LEU A 23 -14.07 -11.62 -4.81
CA LEU A 23 -14.01 -10.54 -5.80
C LEU A 23 -13.58 -9.22 -5.14
N ILE A 24 -14.21 -8.84 -4.02
CA ILE A 24 -13.84 -7.63 -3.26
C ILE A 24 -12.41 -7.73 -2.74
N GLY A 25 -12.02 -8.89 -2.21
CA GLY A 25 -10.66 -9.15 -1.74
C GLY A 25 -9.64 -9.04 -2.86
N GLY A 26 -9.92 -9.62 -4.03
CA GLY A 26 -9.07 -9.53 -5.21
C GLY A 26 -8.93 -8.10 -5.73
N MET A 27 -10.03 -7.34 -5.81
CA MET A 27 -9.99 -5.93 -6.17
C MET A 27 -9.15 -5.11 -5.19
N SER A 28 -9.28 -5.41 -3.88
CA SER A 28 -8.49 -4.74 -2.83
C SER A 28 -6.99 -5.02 -2.99
N ASP A 29 -6.59 -6.28 -3.20
CA ASP A 29 -5.18 -6.64 -3.36
C ASP A 29 -4.56 -6.00 -4.61
N CYS A 30 -5.29 -5.95 -5.73
CA CYS A 30 -4.86 -5.25 -6.94
C CYS A 30 -4.57 -3.76 -6.70
N CYS A 31 -5.44 -3.07 -5.94
CA CYS A 31 -5.26 -1.68 -5.56
C CYS A 31 -4.03 -1.49 -4.64
N LEU A 32 -3.89 -2.32 -3.61
CA LEU A 32 -2.76 -2.24 -2.66
C LEU A 32 -1.41 -2.53 -3.34
N CYS A 33 -1.38 -3.46 -4.29
CA CYS A 33 -0.19 -3.76 -5.09
C CYS A 33 0.22 -2.58 -5.96
N SER A 34 -0.75 -1.91 -6.61
CA SER A 34 -0.52 -0.72 -7.42
C SER A 34 0.06 0.43 -6.59
N VAL A 35 -0.55 0.72 -5.43
CA VAL A 35 -0.07 1.79 -4.56
C VAL A 35 1.34 1.49 -4.05
N ARG A 36 1.64 0.27 -3.57
CA ARG A 36 3.00 -0.06 -3.12
C ARG A 36 4.08 0.16 -4.17
N SER A 37 3.77 -0.11 -5.44
CA SER A 37 4.69 0.18 -6.56
C SER A 37 4.98 1.68 -6.66
N VAL A 38 3.94 2.52 -6.60
CA VAL A 38 4.06 3.98 -6.63
C VAL A 38 4.82 4.50 -5.40
N ILE A 39 4.51 4.02 -4.21
CA ILE A 39 5.21 4.38 -2.96
C ILE A 39 6.70 4.10 -3.09
N CYS A 40 7.06 2.93 -3.61
CA CYS A 40 8.45 2.54 -3.77
C CYS A 40 9.19 3.40 -4.81
N ALA A 41 8.51 3.78 -5.89
CA ALA A 41 9.06 4.68 -6.89
C ALA A 41 9.33 6.08 -6.33
N ILE A 42 8.42 6.60 -5.48
CA ILE A 42 8.55 7.92 -4.85
C ILE A 42 9.62 7.91 -3.76
N ASN A 43 9.66 6.88 -2.91
CA ASN A 43 10.53 6.87 -1.74
C ASN A 43 12.01 6.63 -2.09
N MET A 44 12.30 5.96 -3.21
CA MET A 44 13.67 5.67 -3.62
C MET A 44 13.85 5.73 -5.15
N PRO A 45 13.87 6.94 -5.75
CA PRO A 45 13.91 7.11 -7.20
C PRO A 45 15.20 6.55 -7.83
N ASN A 46 16.32 6.56 -7.10
CA ASN A 46 17.62 6.15 -7.62
C ASN A 46 17.87 4.63 -7.53
N ARG A 47 17.12 3.88 -6.70
CA ARG A 47 17.26 2.42 -6.49
C ARG A 47 15.91 1.72 -6.25
N ARG A 48 14.91 2.07 -7.06
CA ARG A 48 13.51 1.59 -6.94
C ARG A 48 13.38 0.07 -6.82
N ASP A 49 14.16 -0.70 -7.58
CA ASP A 49 14.05 -2.17 -7.61
C ASP A 49 14.52 -2.82 -6.31
N GLN A 50 15.51 -2.20 -5.64
CA GLN A 50 16.08 -2.71 -4.40
C GLN A 50 15.12 -2.48 -3.22
N ALA A 51 14.52 -1.29 -3.13
CA ALA A 51 13.49 -0.99 -2.13
C ALA A 51 12.21 -1.82 -2.32
N PHE A 52 11.85 -2.12 -3.57
CA PHE A 52 10.68 -2.93 -3.88
C PHE A 52 10.89 -4.39 -3.46
N SER A 53 12.09 -4.92 -3.72
CA SER A 53 12.49 -6.26 -3.29
C SER A 53 12.41 -6.42 -1.76
N VAL A 54 12.95 -5.46 -1.00
CA VAL A 54 12.87 -5.46 0.48
C VAL A 54 11.42 -5.45 0.95
N SER A 55 10.54 -4.66 0.32
CA SER A 55 9.12 -4.61 0.68
C SER A 55 8.40 -5.95 0.44
N LYS A 56 8.73 -6.65 -0.65
CA LYS A 56 8.19 -7.98 -0.96
C LYS A 56 8.76 -9.06 -0.02
N PHE A 57 10.01 -8.93 0.39
CA PHE A 57 10.65 -9.81 1.38
C PHE A 57 9.97 -9.72 2.75
N TYR A 58 9.64 -8.52 3.23
CA TYR A 58 8.85 -8.37 4.46
C TYR A 58 7.44 -8.97 4.35
N GLN A 59 6.81 -8.82 3.18
CA GLN A 59 5.50 -9.42 2.94
C GLN A 59 5.57 -10.96 3.00
N SER A 60 6.59 -11.58 2.38
CA SER A 60 6.72 -13.04 2.38
C SER A 60 7.02 -13.58 3.79
N ILE A 61 7.89 -12.92 4.56
CA ILE A 61 8.12 -13.28 5.96
C ILE A 61 6.83 -13.22 6.77
N GLY A 62 6.03 -12.15 6.60
CA GLY A 62 4.73 -12.03 7.26
C GLY A 62 3.82 -13.21 6.93
N THR A 63 3.75 -13.63 5.66
CA THR A 63 2.95 -14.80 5.27
C THR A 63 3.49 -16.11 5.83
N CYS A 64 4.82 -16.27 5.94
CA CYS A 64 5.43 -17.44 6.57
C CYS A 64 5.08 -17.50 8.06
N VAL A 65 5.16 -16.38 8.77
CA VAL A 65 4.80 -16.29 10.19
C VAL A 65 3.32 -16.64 10.40
N VAL A 66 2.42 -16.10 9.58
CA VAL A 66 0.99 -16.44 9.63
C VAL A 66 0.76 -17.92 9.36
N PHE A 67 1.49 -18.52 8.42
CA PHE A 67 1.39 -19.96 8.13
C PHE A 67 1.82 -20.84 9.31
N PHE A 68 2.90 -20.47 10.02
CA PHE A 68 3.34 -21.16 11.24
C PHE A 68 2.37 -20.98 12.42
N ILE A 69 1.67 -19.86 12.49
CA ILE A 69 0.68 -19.56 13.54
C ILE A 69 -0.68 -20.20 13.22
N SER A 70 -0.97 -20.49 11.95
CA SER A 70 -2.19 -21.15 11.46
C SER A 70 -2.65 -22.37 12.29
N PRO A 71 -1.79 -23.35 12.63
CA PRO A 71 -2.19 -24.51 13.45
C PRO A 71 -2.53 -24.19 14.92
N PHE A 72 -2.15 -23.01 15.44
CA PHE A 72 -2.41 -22.59 16.82
C PHE A 72 -3.61 -21.64 16.96
N LEU A 73 -4.26 -21.25 15.85
CA LEU A 73 -5.31 -20.24 15.80
C LEU A 73 -6.72 -20.84 16.01
N ASN A 74 -7.33 -20.52 17.15
CA ASN A 74 -8.73 -20.84 17.44
C ASN A 74 -9.69 -19.93 16.62
N ILE A 75 -10.74 -20.50 16.02
CA ILE A 75 -11.69 -19.85 15.08
C ILE A 75 -12.25 -18.52 15.59
N TYR A 76 -12.41 -18.38 16.91
CA TYR A 76 -12.89 -17.16 17.55
C TYR A 76 -11.95 -15.96 17.35
N TYR A 77 -10.64 -16.16 17.39
CA TYR A 77 -9.67 -15.08 17.18
C TYR A 77 -9.59 -14.68 15.70
N TYR A 78 -9.92 -15.56 14.77
CA TYR A 78 -9.91 -15.25 13.34
C TYR A 78 -11.05 -14.31 12.96
N THR A 79 -12.27 -14.57 13.46
CA THR A 79 -13.48 -13.81 13.12
C THR A 79 -13.43 -12.36 13.59
N ILE A 80 -12.75 -12.07 14.71
CA ILE A 80 -12.66 -10.72 15.29
C ILE A 80 -11.27 -10.09 15.06
N GLY A 81 -10.20 -10.89 15.09
CA GLY A 81 -8.84 -10.41 14.93
C GLY A 81 -8.53 -9.93 13.51
N ILE A 82 -8.97 -10.67 12.48
CA ILE A 82 -8.79 -10.28 11.07
C ILE A 82 -9.43 -8.92 10.77
N PRO A 83 -10.72 -8.65 11.07
CA PRO A 83 -11.30 -7.35 10.76
C PRO A 83 -10.67 -6.20 11.55
N ILE A 84 -10.28 -6.40 12.81
CA ILE A 84 -9.58 -5.37 13.59
C ILE A 84 -8.21 -5.05 12.96
N LEU A 85 -7.42 -6.07 12.63
CA LEU A 85 -6.15 -5.90 11.96
C LEU A 85 -6.32 -5.23 10.59
N CYS A 86 -7.36 -5.59 9.83
CA CYS A 86 -7.70 -4.91 8.59
C CYS A 86 -8.03 -3.42 8.80
N VAL A 87 -8.82 -3.07 9.82
CA VAL A 87 -9.14 -1.66 10.13
C VAL A 87 -7.87 -0.89 10.49
N ILE A 88 -7.02 -1.44 11.35
CA ILE A 88 -5.74 -0.81 11.73
C ILE A 88 -4.83 -0.64 10.50
N ALA A 89 -4.72 -1.67 9.67
CA ALA A 89 -3.94 -1.62 8.43
C ALA A 89 -4.49 -0.58 7.46
N SER A 90 -5.81 -0.48 7.30
CA SER A 90 -6.46 0.53 6.46
C SER A 90 -6.17 1.95 6.96
N PHE A 91 -6.24 2.20 8.27
CA PHE A 91 -5.89 3.51 8.84
C PHE A 91 -4.42 3.86 8.60
N CYS A 92 -3.51 2.92 8.87
CA CYS A 92 -2.09 3.11 8.66
C CYS A 92 -1.77 3.40 7.19
N PHE A 93 -2.36 2.62 6.28
CA PHE A 93 -2.23 2.82 4.85
C PHE A 93 -2.77 4.17 4.37
N PHE A 94 -3.91 4.62 4.91
CA PHE A 94 -4.49 5.91 4.56
C PHE A 94 -3.61 7.08 5.04
N PHE A 95 -3.00 6.96 6.22
CA PHE A 95 -2.03 7.92 6.72
C PHE A 95 -0.78 7.98 5.84
N GLU A 96 -0.20 6.82 5.49
CA GLU A 96 0.95 6.72 4.60
C GLU A 96 0.66 7.29 3.21
N THR A 97 -0.50 6.98 2.64
CA THR A 97 -0.93 7.52 1.35
C THR A 97 -1.05 9.05 1.40
N ARG A 98 -1.57 9.60 2.52
CA ARG A 98 -1.63 11.05 2.73
C ARG A 98 -0.23 11.67 2.86
N ARG A 99 0.69 11.01 3.54
CA ARG A 99 2.08 11.45 3.68
C ARG A 99 2.77 11.49 2.31
N ILE A 100 2.57 10.47 1.50
CA ILE A 100 3.19 10.36 0.18
C ILE A 100 2.64 11.39 -0.80
N LYS A 101 1.32 11.62 -0.80
CA LYS A 101 0.71 12.73 -1.58
C LYS A 101 1.24 14.10 -1.18
N ARG A 102 1.60 14.32 0.09
CA ARG A 102 2.26 15.56 0.52
C ARG A 102 3.69 15.65 0.00
N MET A 103 4.47 14.57 0.11
CA MET A 103 5.84 14.51 -0.41
C MET A 103 5.88 14.76 -1.92
N GLU A 104 4.96 14.16 -2.69
CA GLU A 104 4.83 14.38 -4.14
C GLU A 104 4.62 15.86 -4.48
N LYS A 105 3.67 16.53 -3.81
CA LYS A 105 3.42 17.97 -4.01
C LYS A 105 4.63 18.83 -3.67
N THR A 106 5.34 18.50 -2.59
CA THR A 106 6.54 19.25 -2.18
C THR A 106 7.65 19.11 -3.22
N MET A 107 7.89 17.90 -3.75
CA MET A 107 8.90 17.68 -4.80
C MET A 107 8.55 18.43 -6.09
N THR A 108 7.31 18.35 -6.56
CA THR A 108 6.88 19.07 -7.77
C THR A 108 7.04 20.58 -7.63
N ASN A 109 6.71 21.16 -6.48
CA ASN A 109 6.87 22.61 -6.25
C ASN A 109 8.35 23.03 -6.23
N MET A 110 9.25 22.18 -5.71
CA MET A 110 10.69 22.45 -5.72
C MET A 110 11.26 22.42 -7.15
N GLU A 111 10.82 21.49 -8.00
CA GLU A 111 11.23 21.42 -9.40
C GLU A 111 10.77 22.66 -10.19
N LEU A 112 9.54 23.14 -9.92
CA LEU A 112 9.01 24.36 -10.53
C LEU A 112 9.81 25.61 -10.13
N ASP A 113 10.11 25.77 -8.83
CA ASP A 113 10.93 26.90 -8.35
C ASP A 113 12.35 26.87 -8.95
N GLN A 114 12.97 25.69 -9.04
CA GLN A 114 14.27 25.53 -9.71
C GLN A 114 14.22 25.89 -11.20
N ALA A 115 13.15 25.52 -11.91
CA ALA A 115 12.98 25.87 -13.31
C ALA A 115 12.79 27.39 -13.51
N GLU A 116 12.06 28.05 -12.62
CA GLU A 116 11.90 29.50 -12.61
C GLU A 116 13.24 30.22 -12.33
N GLN A 117 14.01 29.74 -11.35
CA GLN A 117 15.34 30.31 -11.06
C GLN A 117 16.31 30.14 -12.24
N ARG A 118 16.32 28.98 -12.91
CA ARG A 118 17.14 28.77 -14.13
C ARG A 118 16.76 29.74 -15.24
N LYS A 119 15.47 29.95 -15.49
CA LYS A 119 15.00 30.92 -16.49
C LYS A 119 15.41 32.35 -16.14
N LYS A 120 15.34 32.72 -14.85
CA LYS A 120 15.75 34.05 -14.38
C LYS A 120 17.25 34.28 -14.51
N SER A 121 18.08 33.28 -14.18
CA SER A 121 19.54 33.32 -14.36
C SER A 121 19.92 33.47 -15.83
N SER A 122 19.32 32.64 -16.70
CA SER A 122 19.58 32.70 -18.15
C SER A 122 19.16 34.05 -18.76
N LYS A 123 18.08 34.67 -18.26
CA LYS A 123 17.66 36.00 -18.69
C LYS A 123 18.63 37.10 -18.24
N TYR A 124 19.30 36.94 -17.09
CA TYR A 124 20.30 37.88 -16.61
C TYR A 124 21.58 37.80 -17.45
N GLU A 125 22.08 36.59 -17.73
CA GLU A 125 23.23 36.38 -18.63
C GLU A 125 23.02 37.00 -20.02
N THR A 126 21.82 36.89 -20.60
CA THR A 126 21.52 37.52 -21.89
C THR A 126 21.46 39.05 -21.86
N LEU A 127 21.18 39.65 -20.69
CA LEU A 127 21.16 41.11 -20.55
C LEU A 127 22.57 41.69 -20.38
N ASP A 128 23.48 40.92 -19.79
CA ASP A 128 24.88 41.32 -19.62
C ASP A 128 25.70 41.20 -20.92
N GLU A 129 25.31 40.34 -21.87
CA GLU A 129 25.93 40.27 -23.21
C GLU A 129 25.47 41.40 -24.16
N GLU A 130 24.34 42.06 -23.90
CA GLU A 130 23.84 43.16 -24.74
C GLU A 130 24.41 44.56 -24.38
N PHE A 131 25.24 44.66 -23.33
CA PHE A 131 25.90 45.90 -22.89
C PHE A 131 27.41 45.88 -23.14
#